data_AF-A0A0H5CF53-F1
#
_entry.id   AF-A0A0H5CF53-F1
#
_cell.length_a   1.000
_cell.length_b   1.000
_cell.length_c   1.000
_cell.angle_alpha   90.00
_cell.angle_beta   90.00
_cell.angle_gamma   90.00
#
_symmetry.space_group_name_H-M   'P 1'
#
loop_
_entity.id
_entity.type
_entity.pdbx_description
1 polymer ?
#
loop_
_entity_poly.entity_id
_entity_poly.type
_entity_poly.pdbx_seq_one_letter_code
_entity_poly.pdbx_strand_id
1 'polypeptide(L)' 'MQILTHLSQVALLAGDAQRALDLGLDSLAGSRRFDDRWAIAMAATTVGHARMAEGQVERARTAFDEAAKVFHDIGNPL' A
#
# COMPACT_ATOMS: atom_id res chain seq x y z
N MET A 1 4.61 -10.02 -8.83
CA MET A 1 5.41 -8.96 -8.19
C MET A 1 5.58 -7.70 -9.04
N GLN A 2 5.89 -7.78 -10.35
CA GLN A 2 6.09 -6.57 -11.19
C GLN A 2 4.84 -5.74 -11.51
N ILE A 3 3.64 -6.32 -11.44
CA ILE A 3 2.40 -5.63 -11.85
C ILE A 3 2.04 -4.49 -10.89
N LEU A 4 2.35 -4.60 -9.59
CA LEU A 4 1.97 -3.59 -8.62
C LEU A 4 2.84 -2.34 -8.66
N THR A 5 4.12 -2.50 -8.98
CA THR A 5 5.06 -1.38 -9.17
C THR A 5 4.63 -0.54 -10.36
N HIS A 6 4.26 -1.20 -11.46
CA HIS A 6 3.75 -0.53 -12.66
C HIS A 6 2.38 0.13 -12.40
N LEU A 7 1.46 -0.55 -11.70
CA LEU A 7 0.14 0.03 -11.37
C LEU A 7 0.26 1.24 -10.44
N SER A 8 1.17 1.17 -9.46
CA SER A 8 1.49 2.30 -8.58
C SER A 8 2.08 3.45 -9.39
N GLN A 9 3.06 3.20 -10.26
CA GLN A 9 3.64 4.24 -11.12
C GLN A 9 2.61 4.89 -12.04
N VAL A 10 1.72 4.11 -12.66
CA VAL A 10 0.65 4.64 -13.52
C VAL A 10 -0.30 5.54 -12.72
N ALA A 11 -0.66 5.14 -11.49
CA ALA A 11 -1.52 5.96 -10.64
C ALA A 11 -0.84 7.24 -10.12
N LEU A 12 0.47 7.19 -9.86
CA LEU A 12 1.28 8.36 -9.49
C LEU A 12 1.41 9.37 -10.66
N LEU A 13 1.45 8.89 -11.90
CA LEU A 13 1.63 9.72 -13.10
C LEU A 13 0.35 10.41 -13.59
N ALA A 14 -0.83 9.92 -13.22
CA ALA A 14 -2.10 10.38 -13.79
C ALA A 14 -2.79 11.51 -13.00
N GLY A 15 -2.25 11.96 -11.87
CA GLY A 15 -2.98 12.84 -10.94
C GLY A 15 -4.06 12.10 -10.13
N ASP A 16 -4.12 10.77 -10.26
CA ASP A 16 -5.02 9.86 -9.57
C ASP A 16 -4.45 9.38 -8.22
N ALA A 17 -3.49 10.10 -7.63
CA ALA A 17 -2.92 9.75 -6.33
C ALA A 17 -4.01 9.59 -5.26
N GLN A 18 -5.02 10.47 -5.29
CA GLN A 18 -6.16 10.38 -4.39
C GLN A 18 -7.04 9.15 -4.65
N ARG A 19 -7.24 8.82 -5.93
CA ARG A 19 -7.98 7.60 -6.32
C ARG A 19 -7.22 6.33 -5.91
N ALA A 20 -5.89 6.34 -6.00
CA ALA A 20 -5.04 5.26 -5.51
C ALA A 20 -5.07 5.14 -3.98
N LEU A 21 -5.17 6.26 -3.29
CA LEU A 21 -5.36 6.30 -1.85
C LEU A 21 -6.69 5.66 -1.45
N ASP A 22 -7.79 6.08 -2.08
CA ASP A 22 -9.13 5.56 -1.80
C ASP A 22 -9.21 4.04 -2.06
N LEU A 23 -8.73 3.59 -3.23
CA LEU A 23 -8.68 2.17 -3.56
C LEU A 23 -7.79 1.37 -2.61
N GLY A 24 -6.66 1.95 -2.18
CA GLY A 24 -5.76 1.35 -1.21
C GLY A 24 -6.41 1.19 0.16
N LEU A 25 -7.15 2.19 0.63
CA LEU A 25 -7.88 2.17 1.91
C LEU A 25 -9.05 1.18 1.89
N ASP A 26 -9.82 1.15 0.81
CA ASP A 26 -10.93 0.21 0.63
C ASP A 26 -10.42 -1.24 0.59
N SER A 27 -9.33 -1.48 -0.17
CA SER A 27 -8.68 -2.79 -0.23
C SER A 27 -8.12 -3.20 1.13
N LEU A 28 -7.55 -2.27 1.90
CA LEU A 28 -7.05 -2.53 3.25
C LEU A 28 -8.18 -2.92 4.21
N ALA A 29 -9.32 -2.22 4.15
CA ALA A 29 -10.49 -2.54 4.96
C ALA A 29 -11.09 -3.91 4.61
N GLY A 30 -11.18 -4.23 3.31
CA GLY A 30 -11.62 -5.55 2.84
C GLY A 30 -10.67 -6.67 3.25
N SER A 31 -9.37 -6.47 3.08
CA SER A 31 -8.34 -7.47 3.38
C SER A 31 -8.25 -7.75 4.88
N ARG A 32 -8.42 -6.74 5.74
CA ARG A 32 -8.53 -6.90 7.20
C ARG A 32 -9.73 -7.74 7.61
N ARG A 33 -10.84 -7.69 6.86
CA ARG A 33 -12.03 -8.52 7.14
C ARG A 33 -11.79 -10.01 6.91
N PHE A 34 -10.90 -10.35 5.98
CA PHE A 34 -10.56 -11.74 5.62
C PHE A 34 -9.23 -12.21 6.22
N ASP A 35 -8.58 -11.38 7.04
CA ASP A 35 -7.24 -11.60 7.59
C ASP A 35 -6.19 -11.97 6.52
N ASP A 36 -6.36 -11.44 5.30
CA ASP A 36 -5.42 -11.66 4.21
C ASP A 36 -4.20 -10.74 4.40
N ARG A 37 -3.23 -11.25 5.16
CA ARG A 37 -2.01 -10.54 5.51
C ARG A 37 -1.21 -10.10 4.28
N TRP A 38 -1.20 -10.88 3.21
CA TRP A 38 -0.50 -10.48 1.98
C TRP A 38 -1.22 -9.30 1.31
N ALA A 39 -2.54 -9.36 1.19
CA ALA A 39 -3.33 -8.27 0.62
C ALA A 39 -3.27 -6.99 1.49
N ILE A 40 -3.22 -7.12 2.82
CA ILE A 40 -3.00 -6.00 3.75
C ILE A 40 -1.68 -5.30 3.46
N ALA A 41 -0.58 -6.05 3.33
CA ALA A 41 0.74 -5.48 3.07
C ALA A 41 0.81 -4.77 1.70
N MET A 42 0.16 -5.36 0.70
CA MET A 42 0.06 -4.78 -0.65
C MET A 42 -0.76 -3.48 -0.65
N ALA A 43 -1.92 -3.47 0.01
CA ALA A 43 -2.76 -2.28 0.12
C ALA A 43 -2.05 -1.13 0.86
N ALA A 44 -1.35 -1.44 1.96
CA ALA A 44 -0.54 -0.47 2.69
C ALA A 44 0.60 0.12 1.84
N THR A 45 1.23 -0.68 0.98
CA THR A 45 2.25 -0.21 0.03
C THR A 45 1.68 0.78 -0.98
N THR A 46 0.49 0.50 -1.52
CA THR A 46 -0.22 1.41 -2.44
C THR A 46 -0.57 2.74 -1.78
N VAL A 47 -1.05 2.70 -0.53
CA VAL A 47 -1.31 3.92 0.28
C VAL A 47 -0.02 4.71 0.52
N GLY A 48 1.10 4.04 0.77
CA GLY A 48 2.40 4.67 0.93
C GLY A 48 2.83 5.45 -0.32
N HIS A 49 2.74 4.82 -1.50
CA HIS A 49 3.05 5.50 -2.76
C HIS A 49 2.12 6.69 -3.03
N ALA A 50 0.81 6.53 -2.85
CA ALA A 50 -0.16 7.60 -3.05
C ALA A 50 0.17 8.84 -2.19
N ARG A 51 0.44 8.62 -0.90
CA ARG A 51 0.84 9.68 0.03
C ARG A 51 2.17 10.34 -0.34
N MET A 52 3.09 9.58 -0.93
CA MET A 52 4.36 10.11 -1.41
C MET A 52 4.15 11.06 -2.61
N ALA A 53 3.22 10.74 -3.52
CA ALA A 53 2.84 11.65 -4.61
C ALA A 53 2.17 12.94 -4.11
N GLU A 54 1.43 12.88 -3.00
CA GLU A 54 0.82 14.06 -2.37
C GLU A 54 1.79 14.85 -1.47
N GLY A 55 3.08 14.48 -1.43
CA GLY A 55 4.08 15.12 -0.58
C GLY A 55 3.95 14.81 0.91
N GLN A 56 3.08 13.87 1.29
CA GLN A 56 2.84 13.46 2.68
C GLN A 56 3.85 12.40 3.12
N VAL A 57 5.14 12.75 3.09
CA VAL A 57 6.27 11.84 3.27
C VAL A 57 6.20 11.04 4.58
N GLU A 58 5.87 11.68 5.71
CA GLU A 58 5.76 10.96 7.00
C GLU A 58 4.60 9.95 7.02
N ARG A 59 3.49 10.29 6.37
CA ARG A 59 2.33 9.39 6.28
C ARG A 59 2.59 8.26 5.29
N ALA A 60 3.41 8.49 4.27
CA ALA A 60 3.90 7.46 3.36
C ALA A 60 4.83 6.48 4.08
N ARG A 61 5.82 7.00 4.84
CA ARG A 61 6.73 6.21 5.67
C ARG A 61 5.98 5.28 6.61
N THR A 62 4.99 5.81 7.33
CA THR A 62 4.15 5.01 8.23
C THR A 62 3.46 3.85 7.52
N ALA A 63 2.94 4.08 6.30
CA ALA A 63 2.27 3.04 5.53
C ALA A 63 3.25 1.97 5.00
N PHE A 64 4.46 2.38 4.61
CA PHE A 64 5.51 1.43 4.24
C PHE A 64 6.02 0.62 5.45
N ASP A 65 6.16 1.23 6.61
CA ASP A 65 6.55 0.53 7.84
C ASP A 65 5.51 -0.54 8.24
N GLU A 66 4.22 -0.23 8.08
CA GLU A 66 3.13 -1.21 8.27
C GLU A 66 3.22 -2.36 7.26
N ALA A 67 3.38 -2.05 5.97
CA ALA A 67 3.54 -3.06 4.93
C ALA A 67 4.76 -3.96 5.17
N ALA A 68 5.90 -3.37 5.54
CA ALA A 68 7.14 -4.08 5.80
C ALA A 68 7.03 -5.05 6.99
N LYS A 69 6.36 -4.63 8.08
CA LYS A 69 6.08 -5.52 9.22
C LYS A 69 5.22 -6.70 8.80
N VAL A 70 4.15 -6.46 8.05
CA VAL A 70 3.26 -7.54 7.62
C VAL A 70 3.98 -8.47 6.63
N PHE A 71 4.78 -7.94 5.70
CA PHE A 71 5.62 -8.74 4.80
C PHE A 71 6.65 -9.58 5.55
N HIS A 72 7.26 -9.03 6.61
CA HIS A 72 8.16 -9.76 7.49
C HIS A 72 7.42 -10.94 8.15
N ASP A 73 6.27 -10.67 8.75
CA ASP A 73 5.53 -11.69 9.49
C ASP A 73 4.94 -12.81 8.61
N ILE A 74 4.59 -12.53 7.34
CA ILE A 74 4.12 -13.57 6.38
C ILE A 74 5.27 -14.28 5.68
N GLY A 75 6.43 -13.61 5.54
CA GLY A 75 7.59 -14.13 4.83
C GLY A 75 8.43 -15.07 5.69
N ASN A 76 8.58 -14.75 6.97
CA ASN A 76 9.13 -15.61 8.02
C ASN A 76 9.17 -14.83 9.35
N PRO A 77 8.39 -15.17 10.38
CA PRO A 77 8.57 -14.61 11.72
C PRO A 77 9.68 -15.40 12.45
N LEU A 78 10.93 -15.32 11.98
CA LEU A 78 12.08 -16.13 12.43
C LEU A 78 11.93 -17.65 12.28
#